data_AF-A0A3B9NG23-F1
#
_entry.id   AF-A0A3B9NG23-F1
#
_cell.length_a   1.000
_cell.length_b   1.000
_cell.length_c   1.000
_cell.angle_alpha   90.00
_cell.angle_beta   90.00
_cell.angle_gamma   90.00
#
_symmetry.space_group_name_H-M   'P 1'
#
loop_
_entity.id
_entity.type
_entity.pdbx_description
1 polymer ?
#
loop_
_entity_poly.entity_id
_entity_poly.type
_entity_poly.pdbx_seq_one_letter_code
_entity_poly.pdbx_strand_id
1 'polypeptide(L)' 'MNDKVNIENINLAERIRLGVQKALRKLAEESAAKGESLVVKVDGKIQEVPAKELLLNLPK' A
#
# COMPACT_ATOMS: atom_id res chain seq x y z
N MET A 1 -10.46 -13.41 0.50
CA MET A 1 -9.65 -14.34 -0.29
C MET A 1 -8.21 -14.16 0.14
N ASN A 2 -7.67 -15.15 0.84
CA ASN A 2 -6.32 -15.10 1.40
C ASN A 2 -5.52 -16.20 0.70
N ASP A 3 -5.24 -15.98 -0.58
CA ASP A 3 -4.39 -16.89 -1.34
C ASP A 3 -2.95 -16.60 -0.91
N LYS A 4 -2.35 -17.56 -0.21
CA LYS A 4 -0.92 -17.52 0.12
C LYS A 4 -0.15 -17.52 -1.19
N VAL A 5 0.23 -16.32 -1.64
CA VAL A 5 1.05 -16.11 -2.82
C VAL A 5 2.32 -16.97 -2.70
N ASN A 6 2.45 -17.98 -3.57
CA ASN A 6 3.61 -18.88 -3.56
C ASN A 6 4.82 -18.14 -4.13
N ILE A 7 5.63 -17.61 -3.21
CA ILE A 7 6.77 -16.71 -3.49
C ILE A 7 7.88 -17.40 -4.30
N GLU A 8 7.94 -18.73 -4.28
CA GLU A 8 8.99 -19.52 -4.94
C GLU A 8 8.86 -19.54 -6.47
N ASN A 9 7.63 -19.40 -6.99
CA ASN A 9 7.35 -19.43 -8.43
C ASN A 9 7.30 -18.04 -9.07
N ILE A 10 7.71 -17.00 -8.35
CA ILE A 10 7.57 -15.61 -8.76
C ILE A 10 8.94 -14.99 -8.98
N ASN A 11 9.11 -14.31 -10.12
CA ASN A 11 10.36 -13.62 -10.41
C ASN A 11 10.66 -12.53 -9.37
N LEU A 12 11.93 -12.13 -9.28
CA LEU A 12 12.39 -11.17 -8.28
C LEU A 12 11.65 -9.83 -8.35
N ALA A 13 11.38 -9.33 -9.56
CA ALA A 13 10.69 -8.05 -9.75
C ALA A 13 9.30 -8.06 -9.12
N GLU A 14 8.55 -9.14 -9.32
CA GLU A 14 7.22 -9.30 -8.76
C GLU A 14 7.25 -9.52 -7.24
N ARG A 15 8.25 -10.24 -6.72
CA ARG A 15 8.47 -10.35 -5.27
C ARG A 15 8.71 -8.99 -4.62
N ILE A 16 9.53 -8.14 -5.26
CA ILE A 16 9.77 -6.77 -4.80
C ILE A 16 8.47 -5.96 -4.86
N ARG A 17 7.73 -6.02 -5.97
CA ARG A 17 6.45 -5.32 -6.13
C ARG A 17 5.47 -5.67 -5.01
N LEU A 18 5.30 -6.96 -4.71
CA LEU A 18 4.44 -7.44 -3.62
C LEU A 18 4.93 -6.99 -2.24
N GLY A 19 6.25 -6.98 -2.01
CA GLY A 19 6.85 -6.47 -0.78
C GLY A 19 6.56 -4.99 -0.57
N VAL A 20 6.78 -4.16 -1.60
CA VAL A 20 6.48 -2.73 -1.58
C VAL A 20 4.99 -2.49 -1.35
N GLN A 21 4.12 -3.24 -2.04
CA GLN A 21 2.66 -3.15 -1.86
C GLN A 21 2.26 -3.41 -0.40
N LYS A 22 2.79 -4.47 0.21
CA LYS A 22 2.53 -4.80 1.63
C LYS A 22 3.05 -3.71 2.57
N ALA A 23 4.25 -3.19 2.32
CA ALA A 23 4.84 -2.13 3.13
C ALA A 23 4.01 -0.84 3.09
N LEU A 24 3.60 -0.40 1.89
CA LEU A 24 2.76 0.79 1.71
C LEU A 24 1.38 0.62 2.34
N ARG A 25 0.77 -0.56 2.21
CA ARG A 25 -0.51 -0.87 2.87
C ARG A 25 -0.37 -0.79 4.38
N LYS A 26 0.65 -1.43 4.95
CA LYS A 26 0.92 -1.41 6.39
C LYS A 26 1.15 0.01 6.91
N LEU A 27 1.91 0.83 6.17
CA LEU A 27 2.11 2.24 6.50
C LEU A 27 0.78 3.00 6.57
N ALA A 28 -0.09 2.84 5.56
CA ALA A 28 -1.40 3.47 5.55
C ALA A 28 -2.32 2.96 6.68
N GLU A 29 -2.27 1.66 7.01
CA GLU A 29 -3.02 1.08 8.13
C GLU A 29 -2.57 1.66 9.48
N GLU A 30 -1.26 1.75 9.72
CA GLU A 30 -0.69 2.30 10.95
C GLU A 30 -0.96 3.81 11.11
N SER A 31 -0.82 4.59 10.03
CA SER A 31 -1.17 6.02 10.05
C SER A 31 -2.67 6.25 10.19
N ALA A 32 -3.52 5.43 9.55
CA ALA A 32 -4.96 5.53 9.71
C ALA A 32 -5.40 5.23 11.15
N ALA A 33 -4.76 4.25 11.81
CA ALA A 33 -5.01 3.95 13.22
C ALA A 33 -4.66 5.12 14.15
N LYS A 34 -3.75 6.00 13.74
CA LYS A 34 -3.38 7.23 14.46
C LYS A 34 -4.18 8.47 14.03
N GLY A 35 -5.08 8.35 13.05
CA GLY A 35 -5.82 9.48 12.49
C GLY A 35 -4.94 10.42 11.65
N GLU A 36 -3.80 9.95 11.16
CA GLU A 36 -2.84 10.72 10.38
C GLU A 36 -3.21 10.77 8.88
N SER A 37 -2.63 11.74 8.20
CA SER A 37 -2.65 11.88 6.74
C SER A 37 -1.30 11.50 6.15
N LEU A 38 -1.28 11.08 4.88
CA LEU A 38 -0.06 10.84 4.11
C LEU A 38 -0.02 11.76 2.89
N VAL A 39 1.18 12.21 2.55
CA VAL A 39 1.41 12.98 1.33
C VAL A 39 1.60 12.00 0.17
N VAL A 40 0.75 12.14 -0.85
CA VAL A 40 0.76 11.30 -2.05
C VAL A 40 0.77 12.15 -3.31
N LYS A 41 1.22 11.54 -4.41
CA LYS A 41 1.11 12.13 -5.75
C LYS A 41 0.04 11.40 -6.54
N VAL A 42 -1.02 12.09 -6.91
CA VAL A 42 -2.14 11.58 -7.72
C VAL A 42 -2.26 12.48 -8.95
N ASP A 43 -2.27 11.88 -10.15
CA ASP A 43 -2.38 12.61 -11.42
C ASP A 43 -1.42 13.81 -11.57
N GLY A 44 -0.19 13.64 -11.10
CA GLY A 44 0.83 14.68 -11.18
C GLY A 44 0.78 15.71 -10.04
N LYS A 45 -0.30 15.75 -9.25
CA LYS A 45 -0.49 16.68 -8.13
C LYS A 45 -0.10 16.05 -6.80
N ILE A 46 0.63 16.81 -5.98
CA ILE A 46 0.95 16.43 -4.61
C ILE A 46 -0.20 16.90 -3.73
N GLN A 47 -0.75 15.98 -2.93
CA GLN A 47 -1.82 16.26 -2.00
C GLN A 47 -1.64 15.47 -0.70
N GLU A 48 -2.08 16.07 0.40
CA GLU A 48 -2.20 15.40 1.68
C GLU A 48 -3.57 14.72 1.74
N VAL A 49 -3.58 13.41 2.03
CA VAL A 49 -4.80 12.60 2.03
C VAL A 49 -4.89 11.84 3.34
N PRO A 50 -6.06 11.81 4.01
CA PRO A 50 -6.26 10.99 5.20
C PRO A 50 -5.88 9.53 4.91
N ALA A 51 -5.05 8.92 5.78
CA ALA A 51 -4.55 7.57 5.53
C ALA A 51 -5.69 6.53 5.42
N LYS A 52 -6.80 6.76 6.13
CA LYS A 52 -8.01 5.93 6.05
C LYS A 52 -8.64 5.91 4.66
N GLU A 53 -8.60 7.04 3.94
CA GLU A 53 -9.14 7.14 2.58
C GLU A 53 -8.24 6.43 1.56
N LEU A 54 -6.92 6.48 1.76
CA LEU A 54 -5.96 5.76 0.91
C LEU A 54 -6.17 4.24 0.93
N LEU A 55 -6.58 3.68 2.07
CA LEU A 55 -6.84 2.23 2.20
C LEU A 55 -7.97 1.71 1.30
N LEU A 56 -8.87 2.59 0.84
CA LEU A 56 -9.93 2.24 -0.10
C LEU A 56 -9.39 1.93 -1.50
N ASN A 57 -8.26 2.54 -1.85
CA ASN A 57 -7.67 2.46 -3.18
C ASN A 57 -6.40 1.61 -3.22
N LEU A 58 -5.81 1.28 -2.07
CA LEU A 58 -4.64 0.40 -2.00
C LEU A 58 -5.03 -1.07 -2.20
N PRO A 59 -4.31 -1.81 -3.06
CA PRO A 59 -4.59 -3.22 -3.31
C PRO A 59 -4.32 -4.07 -2.06
N LYS A 60 -5.18 -5.09 -1.86
CA LYS A 60 -5.12 -6.02 -0.71
C LYS A 60 -3.96 -7.00 -0.83
#